data_AF-F4S6W6-F1
#
_entry.id   AF-F4S6W6-F1
#
_cell.length_a   1.000
_cell.length_b   1.000
_cell.length_c   1.000
_cell.angle_alpha   90.00
_cell.angle_beta   90.00
_cell.angle_gamma   90.00
#
_symmetry.space_group_name_H-M   'P 1'
#
loop_
_entity.id
_entity.type
_entity.pdbx_description
1 polymer ?
#
loop_
_entity_poly.entity_id
_entity_poly.type
_entity_poly.pdbx_seq_one_letter_code
_entity_poly.pdbx_strand_id
1 'polypeptide(L)'
;MNGTFILLAITPNAPIIWGFIRINSEYLAIKTALAPIMNNLLRSAIDYSPNTYSQAMLIAQLLPAQAALPHLDNIQEYLRVPMACYLSSVVILSVAYLQFLYQLVKESRKFRIIAEVEREEETKSYLDDEADRIRYLNNRIRQQHDAVLQHVVMTYISTIVFIPVLIWMFIGSFQDAYIVKPHWWNIALIGLHGPYAVVTSISLFLLQKTTS
;
A
#
# COMPACT_ATOMS: atom_id res chain seq x y z
N MET A 1 -1.84 -22.31 13.68
CA MET A 1 -2.28 -21.26 12.72
C MET A 1 -3.40 -21.84 11.88
N ASN A 2 -4.61 -21.30 12.01
CA ASN A 2 -5.82 -21.89 11.41
C ASN A 2 -5.81 -21.70 9.88
N GLY A 3 -6.06 -22.76 9.11
CA GLY A 3 -6.04 -22.73 7.63
C GLY A 3 -7.00 -21.70 7.02
N THR A 4 -8.06 -21.32 7.73
CA THR A 4 -8.96 -20.22 7.39
C THR A 4 -8.27 -18.86 7.32
N PHE A 5 -7.27 -18.60 8.18
CA PHE A 5 -6.49 -17.36 8.16
C PHE A 5 -5.59 -17.30 6.92
N ILE A 6 -4.99 -18.43 6.54
CA ILE A 6 -4.17 -18.54 5.33
C ILE A 6 -5.05 -18.36 4.08
N LEU A 7 -6.24 -18.97 4.05
CA LEU A 7 -7.18 -18.81 2.95
C LEU A 7 -7.62 -17.34 2.81
N LEU A 8 -8.03 -16.70 3.91
CA LEU A 8 -8.39 -15.27 3.93
C LEU A 8 -7.25 -14.33 3.58
N ALA A 9 -6.00 -14.70 3.88
CA ALA A 9 -4.83 -13.92 3.51
C ALA A 9 -4.43 -14.11 2.04
N ILE A 10 -4.61 -15.31 1.45
CA ILE A 10 -4.15 -15.59 0.08
C ILE A 10 -5.23 -15.27 -0.96
N THR A 11 -6.49 -15.58 -0.68
CA THR A 11 -7.59 -15.43 -1.64
C THR A 11 -7.77 -14.02 -2.21
N PRO A 12 -7.66 -12.92 -1.44
CA PRO A 12 -7.76 -11.56 -1.98
C PRO A 12 -6.50 -11.14 -2.76
N ASN A 13 -5.34 -11.73 -2.45
CA ASN A 13 -4.05 -11.38 -3.05
C ASN A 13 -3.77 -12.13 -4.35
N ALA A 14 -4.33 -13.34 -4.53
CA ALA A 14 -4.20 -14.12 -5.75
C ALA A 14 -4.63 -13.37 -7.04
N PRO A 15 -5.81 -12.70 -7.11
CA PRO A 15 -6.20 -11.95 -8.30
C PRO A 15 -5.30 -10.73 -8.56
N ILE A 16 -4.74 -10.13 -7.49
CA ILE A 16 -3.79 -9.02 -7.60
C ILE A 16 -2.51 -9.49 -8.28
N ILE A 17 -1.91 -10.57 -7.76
CA ILE A 17 -0.68 -11.16 -8.31
C ILE A 17 -0.90 -11.59 -9.76
N TRP A 18 -2.01 -12.29 -10.03
CA TRP A 18 -2.35 -12.72 -11.39
C TRP A 18 -2.46 -11.53 -12.35
N GLY A 19 -3.17 -10.47 -11.97
CA GLY A 19 -3.31 -9.29 -12.83
C GLY A 19 -1.98 -8.59 -13.08
N PHE A 20 -1.11 -8.46 -12.08
CA PHE A 20 0.24 -7.91 -12.26
C PHE A 20 1.10 -8.77 -13.22
N ILE A 21 1.01 -10.10 -13.15
CA ILE A 21 1.68 -10.99 -14.10
C ILE A 21 1.18 -10.72 -15.53
N ARG A 22 -0.14 -10.57 -15.72
CA ARG A 22 -0.74 -10.29 -17.04
C ARG A 22 -0.31 -8.93 -17.58
N ILE A 23 -0.40 -7.87 -16.77
CA ILE A 23 0.07 -6.53 -17.12
C ILE A 23 1.54 -6.55 -17.53
N ASN A 24 2.38 -7.27 -16.79
CA ASN A 24 3.80 -7.37 -17.11
C ASN A 24 4.04 -8.10 -18.44
N SER A 25 3.25 -9.15 -18.74
CA SER A 25 3.34 -9.84 -20.02
C SER A 25 2.93 -8.95 -21.20
N GLU A 26 1.87 -8.17 -21.08
CA GLU A 26 1.44 -7.21 -22.10
C GLU A 26 2.47 -6.07 -22.27
N TYR A 27 3.05 -5.60 -21.17
CA TYR A 27 4.13 -4.60 -21.21
C TYR A 27 5.36 -5.12 -21.96
N LEU A 28 5.74 -6.39 -21.75
CA LEU A 28 6.83 -7.01 -22.50
C LEU A 28 6.49 -7.16 -23.98
N ALA A 29 5.23 -7.45 -24.34
CA ALA A 29 4.77 -7.50 -25.73
C ALA A 29 4.89 -6.12 -26.41
N ILE A 30 4.46 -5.06 -25.73
CA ILE A 30 4.61 -3.66 -26.18
C ILE A 30 6.09 -3.34 -26.42
N LYS A 31 6.95 -3.64 -25.45
CA LYS A 31 8.40 -3.38 -25.56
C LYS A 31 9.00 -4.12 -26.75
N THR A 32 8.60 -5.36 -26.98
CA THR A 32 9.09 -6.18 -28.10
C THR A 32 8.62 -5.63 -29.44
N ALA A 33 7.37 -5.17 -29.54
CA ALA A 33 6.81 -4.54 -30.74
C ALA A 33 7.48 -3.18 -31.07
N LEU A 34 7.82 -2.38 -30.05
CA LEU A 34 8.43 -1.06 -30.21
C LEU A 34 9.95 -1.09 -30.36
N ALA A 35 10.63 -2.15 -29.90
CA ALA A 35 12.08 -2.29 -29.98
C ALA A 35 12.66 -2.05 -31.40
N PRO A 36 12.14 -2.66 -32.49
CA PRO A 36 12.66 -2.42 -33.83
C PRO A 36 12.43 -0.97 -34.30
N ILE A 37 11.32 -0.36 -33.92
CA ILE A 37 10.99 1.04 -34.26
C ILE A 37 11.97 1.98 -33.57
N MET A 38 12.21 1.77 -32.27
CA MET A 38 13.16 2.55 -31.49
C MET A 38 14.58 2.47 -32.07
N ASN A 39 15.01 1.26 -32.46
CA ASN A 39 16.32 1.04 -33.08
C ASN A 39 16.44 1.73 -34.45
N ASN A 40 15.37 1.71 -35.26
CA ASN A 40 15.34 2.38 -36.55
C ASN A 40 15.37 3.91 -36.39
N LEU A 41 14.60 4.47 -35.46
CA LEU A 41 14.59 5.89 -35.15
C LEU A 41 15.96 6.35 -34.62
N LEU A 42 16.58 5.59 -33.72
CA LEU A 42 17.92 5.89 -33.21
C LEU A 42 18.98 5.88 -34.33
N ARG A 43 18.89 4.93 -35.27
CA ARG A 43 19.77 4.91 -36.45
C ARG A 43 19.50 6.10 -37.38
N SER A 44 18.24 6.41 -37.66
CA SER A 44 17.86 7.55 -38.50
C SER A 44 18.17 8.91 -37.87
N ALA A 45 18.24 9.00 -36.54
CA ALA A 45 18.62 10.22 -35.83
C ALA A 45 20.09 10.63 -36.05
N ILE A 46 20.97 9.65 -36.29
CA ILE A 46 22.41 9.90 -36.55
C ILE A 46 22.60 10.60 -37.90
N ASP A 47 21.81 10.22 -38.90
CA ASP A 47 21.86 10.76 -40.26
C ASP A 47 20.84 11.91 -40.49
N TYR A 48 20.32 12.51 -39.40
CA TYR A 48 19.30 13.54 -39.50
C TYR A 48 19.87 14.82 -40.14
N SER A 49 19.32 15.21 -41.29
CA SER A 49 19.52 16.53 -41.89
C SER A 49 18.16 17.20 -42.12
N PRO A 50 17.98 18.47 -41.73
CA PRO A 50 16.74 19.21 -41.90
C PRO A 50 16.25 19.28 -43.36
N ASN A 51 17.17 19.10 -44.33
CA ASN A 51 16.91 19.23 -45.75
C ASN A 51 16.47 17.92 -46.43
N THR A 52 16.70 16.76 -45.79
CA THR A 52 16.31 15.43 -46.31
C THR A 52 15.25 14.75 -45.45
N TYR A 53 14.83 15.39 -44.36
CA TYR A 53 13.80 14.89 -43.48
C TYR A 53 12.41 14.95 -44.15
N SER A 54 11.73 13.80 -44.21
CA SER A 54 10.33 13.71 -44.67
C SER A 54 9.44 13.21 -43.55
N GLN A 55 8.40 13.97 -43.22
CA GLN A 55 7.37 13.55 -42.26
C GLN A 55 6.71 12.22 -42.68
N ALA A 56 6.56 11.96 -43.97
CA ALA A 56 6.01 10.70 -44.47
C ALA A 56 6.91 9.49 -44.14
N MET A 57 8.23 9.68 -44.16
CA MET A 57 9.20 8.63 -43.80
C MET A 57 9.16 8.34 -42.30
N LEU A 58 8.97 9.36 -41.46
CA LEU A 58 8.75 9.18 -40.01
C LEU A 58 7.44 8.41 -39.74
N ILE A 59 6.34 8.78 -40.40
CA ILE A 59 5.05 8.10 -40.24
C ILE A 59 5.16 6.63 -40.67
N ALA A 60 5.86 6.33 -41.78
CA ALA A 60 6.08 4.96 -42.23
C ALA A 60 6.91 4.14 -41.21
N GLN A 61 7.88 4.75 -40.54
CA GLN A 61 8.65 4.10 -39.47
C GLN A 61 7.82 3.86 -38.20
N LEU A 62 6.86 4.74 -37.90
CA LEU A 62 5.98 4.65 -36.74
C LEU A 62 4.72 3.79 -36.99
N LEU A 63 4.34 3.55 -38.24
CA LEU A 63 3.16 2.76 -38.61
C LEU A 63 3.09 1.39 -37.90
N PRO A 64 4.20 0.63 -37.75
CA PRO A 64 4.19 -0.65 -37.05
C PRO A 64 3.88 -0.51 -35.54
N ALA A 65 4.01 0.68 -34.95
CA ALA A 65 3.66 0.92 -33.55
C ALA A 65 2.16 0.76 -33.29
N GLN A 66 1.33 0.80 -34.33
CA GLN A 66 -0.10 0.50 -34.22
C GLN A 66 -0.36 -0.90 -33.65
N ALA A 67 0.56 -1.85 -33.86
CA ALA A 67 0.49 -3.19 -33.28
C ALA A 67 0.60 -3.20 -31.75
N ALA A 68 1.13 -2.14 -31.13
CA ALA A 68 1.23 -2.01 -29.68
C ALA A 68 -0.04 -1.43 -29.02
N LEU A 69 -0.92 -0.79 -29.79
CA LEU A 69 -2.18 -0.21 -29.29
C LEU A 69 -3.11 -1.24 -28.62
N PRO A 70 -3.41 -2.41 -29.21
CA PRO A 70 -4.28 -3.38 -28.55
C PRO A 70 -3.71 -3.89 -27.22
N HIS A 71 -2.39 -3.98 -27.09
CA HIS A 71 -1.75 -4.35 -25.83
C HIS A 71 -1.90 -3.24 -24.77
N LEU A 72 -1.92 -1.97 -25.18
CA LEU A 72 -2.15 -0.85 -24.26
C LEU A 72 -3.60 -0.86 -23.73
N ASP A 73 -4.57 -1.18 -24.59
CA ASP A 73 -5.98 -1.31 -24.20
C ASP A 73 -6.18 -2.51 -23.26
N ASN A 74 -5.54 -3.65 -23.57
CA ASN A 74 -5.53 -4.82 -22.68
C ASN A 74 -4.96 -4.50 -21.30
N ILE A 75 -3.86 -3.72 -21.21
CA ILE A 75 -3.31 -3.30 -19.92
C ILE A 75 -4.33 -2.47 -19.13
N GLN A 76 -5.07 -1.57 -19.78
CA GLN A 76 -6.11 -0.77 -19.12
C GLN A 76 -7.20 -1.66 -18.51
N GLU A 77 -7.65 -2.67 -19.25
CA GLU A 77 -8.66 -3.61 -18.75
C GLU A 77 -8.12 -4.49 -17.63
N TYR A 78 -6.94 -5.09 -17.80
CA TYR A 78 -6.34 -5.97 -16.81
C TYR A 78 -5.95 -5.26 -15.51
N LEU A 79 -5.79 -3.94 -15.52
CA LEU A 79 -5.46 -3.16 -14.34
C LEU A 79 -6.68 -2.87 -13.45
N ARG A 80 -7.89 -2.88 -14.00
CA ARG A 80 -9.13 -2.61 -13.26
C ARG A 80 -9.44 -3.68 -12.21
N VAL A 81 -9.23 -4.96 -12.57
CA VAL A 81 -9.57 -6.10 -11.69
C VAL A 81 -8.70 -6.12 -10.43
N PRO A 82 -7.35 -6.04 -10.51
CA PRO A 82 -6.49 -5.93 -9.33
C PRO A 82 -6.79 -4.71 -8.46
N MET A 83 -7.10 -3.56 -9.07
CA MET A 83 -7.47 -2.36 -8.32
C MET A 83 -8.76 -2.54 -7.54
N ALA A 84 -9.80 -3.13 -8.17
CA ALA A 84 -11.06 -3.43 -7.50
C ALA A 84 -10.85 -4.38 -6.33
N CYS A 85 -10.10 -5.48 -6.55
CA CYS A 85 -9.77 -6.45 -5.50
C CYS A 85 -8.94 -5.85 -4.37
N TYR A 86 -7.98 -4.99 -4.70
CA TYR A 86 -7.16 -4.31 -3.70
C TYR A 86 -8.01 -3.34 -2.86
N LEU A 87 -8.80 -2.49 -3.51
CA LEU A 87 -9.70 -1.55 -2.83
C LEU A 87 -10.69 -2.29 -1.92
N SER A 88 -11.34 -3.35 -2.42
CA SER A 88 -12.26 -4.14 -1.60
C SER A 88 -11.56 -4.77 -0.40
N SER A 89 -10.34 -5.27 -0.59
CA SER A 89 -9.54 -5.86 0.49
C SER A 89 -9.18 -4.82 1.56
N VAL A 90 -8.76 -3.62 1.15
CA VAL A 90 -8.44 -2.52 2.08
C VAL A 90 -9.68 -2.06 2.85
N VAL A 91 -10.85 -1.96 2.20
CA VAL A 91 -12.10 -1.60 2.87
C VAL A 91 -12.52 -2.66 3.88
N ILE A 92 -12.52 -3.94 3.49
CA ILE A 92 -12.84 -5.06 4.40
C ILE A 92 -11.88 -5.07 5.58
N LEU A 93 -10.58 -4.91 5.32
CA LEU A 93 -9.55 -4.88 6.36
C LEU A 93 -9.76 -3.69 7.29
N SER A 94 -10.16 -2.52 6.78
CA SER A 94 -10.43 -1.33 7.58
C SER A 94 -11.61 -1.51 8.52
N VAL A 95 -12.68 -2.18 8.07
CA VAL A 95 -13.83 -2.51 8.92
C VAL A 95 -13.44 -3.54 9.99
N ALA A 96 -12.70 -4.58 9.60
CA ALA A 96 -12.22 -5.59 10.54
C ALA A 96 -11.28 -4.97 11.60
N TYR A 97 -10.36 -4.09 11.19
CA TYR A 97 -9.45 -3.38 12.09
C TYR A 97 -10.17 -2.50 13.09
N LEU A 98 -11.26 -1.84 12.70
CA LEU A 98 -12.06 -1.03 13.62
C LEU A 98 -12.61 -1.87 14.77
N GLN A 99 -13.07 -3.08 14.47
CA GLN A 99 -13.57 -4.02 15.47
C GLN A 99 -12.46 -4.44 16.46
N PHE A 100 -11.25 -4.73 15.96
CA PHE A 100 -10.10 -5.04 16.81
C PHE A 100 -9.66 -3.84 17.66
N LEU A 101 -9.65 -2.64 17.09
CA LEU A 101 -9.29 -1.40 17.78
C LEU A 101 -10.30 -1.10 18.89
N TYR A 102 -11.59 -1.30 18.64
CA TYR A 102 -12.63 -1.17 19.66
C TYR A 102 -12.41 -2.14 20.83
N GLN A 103 -12.12 -3.41 20.55
CA GLN A 103 -11.81 -4.41 21.59
C GLN A 103 -10.55 -4.03 22.37
N LEU A 104 -9.49 -3.60 21.70
CA LEU A 104 -8.23 -3.19 22.32
C LEU A 104 -8.41 -1.98 23.24
N VAL A 105 -9.16 -0.97 22.80
CA VAL A 105 -9.48 0.22 23.61
C VAL A 105 -10.40 -0.13 24.78
N LYS A 106 -11.32 -1.08 24.60
CA LYS A 106 -12.19 -1.55 25.69
C LYS A 106 -11.38 -2.26 26.77
N GLU A 107 -10.50 -3.18 26.39
CA GLU A 107 -9.63 -3.90 27.34
C GLU A 107 -8.64 -2.95 28.02
N SER A 108 -8.08 -1.98 27.29
CA SER A 108 -7.17 -0.99 27.89
C SER A 108 -7.85 -0.11 28.94
N ARG A 109 -9.11 0.28 28.72
CA ARG A 109 -9.91 1.01 29.72
C ARG A 109 -10.17 0.16 30.96
N LYS A 110 -10.55 -1.11 30.79
CA LYS A 110 -10.75 -2.02 31.93
C LYS A 110 -9.47 -2.19 32.74
N PHE A 111 -8.35 -2.42 32.07
CA PHE A 111 -7.04 -2.58 32.72
C PHE A 111 -6.64 -1.31 33.49
N ARG A 112 -6.91 -0.12 32.95
CA ARG A 112 -6.67 1.15 33.66
C ARG A 112 -7.49 1.29 34.94
N ILE A 113 -8.78 0.93 34.90
CA ILE A 113 -9.67 1.03 36.07
C ILE A 113 -9.22 0.07 37.18
N ILE A 114 -8.90 -1.19 36.82
CA ILE A 114 -8.43 -2.19 37.78
C ILE A 114 -7.12 -1.75 38.43
N ALA A 115 -6.17 -1.24 37.63
CA ALA A 115 -4.89 -0.74 38.13
C ALA A 115 -5.02 0.52 39.01
N GLU A 116 -6.07 1.32 38.84
CA GLU A 116 -6.35 2.46 39.72
C GLU A 116 -6.89 2.00 41.07
N VAL A 117 -7.77 0.99 41.09
CA VAL A 117 -8.30 0.39 42.34
C VAL A 117 -7.21 -0.35 43.12
N GLU A 118 -6.37 -1.14 42.45
CA GLU A 118 -5.27 -1.89 43.07
C GLU A 118 -4.22 -0.93 43.68
N ARG A 119 -3.98 0.21 43.04
CA ARG A 119 -3.08 1.26 43.56
C ARG A 119 -3.64 1.90 44.85
N GLU A 120 -4.96 2.04 44.99
CA GLU A 120 -5.60 2.53 46.22
C GLU A 120 -5.53 1.51 47.37
N GLU A 121 -5.50 0.21 47.07
CA GLU A 121 -5.34 -0.87 48.06
C GLU A 121 -3.88 -1.09 48.49
N GLU A 122 -2.92 -1.11 47.56
CA GLU A 122 -1.49 -1.30 47.85
C GLU A 122 -0.91 -0.16 48.69
N THR A 123 -1.40 1.07 48.53
CA THR A 123 -0.97 2.23 49.36
C THR A 123 -1.24 2.00 50.86
N LYS A 124 -2.07 1.01 51.23
CA LYS A 124 -2.36 0.64 52.62
C LYS A 124 -1.51 -0.51 53.18
N SER A 125 -0.74 -1.24 52.36
CA SER A 125 -0.03 -2.46 52.78
C SER A 125 1.48 -2.32 52.60
N TYR A 126 2.20 -2.12 53.71
CA TYR A 126 3.66 -1.96 53.75
C TYR A 126 4.40 -3.29 53.53
N LEU A 127 4.87 -3.53 52.30
CA LEU A 127 6.01 -4.42 51.96
C LEU A 127 6.75 -3.82 50.75
N ASP A 128 7.79 -3.04 51.04
CA ASP A 128 8.35 -2.00 50.15
C ASP A 128 9.07 -2.53 48.89
N ASP A 129 9.84 -3.63 49.00
CA ASP A 129 10.79 -4.02 47.93
C ASP A 129 10.19 -4.93 46.84
N GLU A 130 9.30 -5.87 47.22
CA GLU A 130 8.58 -6.74 46.27
C GLU A 130 7.48 -5.94 45.53
N ALA A 131 6.80 -5.04 46.25
CA ALA A 131 5.79 -4.16 45.68
C ALA A 131 6.41 -3.18 44.66
N ASP A 132 7.59 -2.63 44.94
CA ASP A 132 8.29 -1.76 43.99
C ASP A 132 8.73 -2.51 42.72
N ARG A 133 9.18 -3.76 42.84
CA ARG A 133 9.47 -4.61 41.66
C ARG A 133 8.24 -4.90 40.83
N ILE A 134 7.12 -5.28 41.46
CA ILE A 134 5.85 -5.55 40.78
C ILE A 134 5.36 -4.28 40.09
N ARG A 135 5.42 -3.13 40.76
CA ARG A 135 5.03 -1.83 40.23
C ARG A 135 5.89 -1.40 39.05
N TYR A 136 7.20 -1.61 39.10
CA TYR A 136 8.10 -1.36 37.98
C TYR A 136 7.73 -2.24 36.77
N LEU A 137 7.50 -3.54 36.99
CA LEU A 137 7.12 -4.47 35.93
C LEU A 137 5.77 -4.09 35.30
N ASN A 138 4.79 -3.74 36.13
CA ASN A 138 3.44 -3.38 35.70
C ASN A 138 3.43 -2.04 34.92
N ASN A 139 4.23 -1.06 35.36
CA ASN A 139 4.43 0.19 34.63
C ASN A 139 5.08 -0.04 33.26
N ARG A 140 6.05 -0.95 33.16
CA ARG A 140 6.70 -1.29 31.89
C ARG A 140 5.77 -2.01 30.92
N ILE A 141 4.97 -2.96 31.41
CA ILE A 141 3.92 -3.64 30.62
C ILE A 141 2.90 -2.62 30.12
N ARG A 142 2.49 -1.67 30.97
CA ARG A 142 1.55 -0.59 30.60
C ARG A 142 2.13 0.33 29.53
N GLN A 143 3.40 0.72 29.64
CA GLN A 143 4.07 1.52 28.61
C GLN A 143 4.15 0.78 27.27
N GLN A 144 4.43 -0.52 27.29
CA GLN A 144 4.42 -1.35 26.07
C GLN A 144 3.01 -1.44 25.47
N HIS A 145 1.99 -1.67 26.30
CA HIS A 145 0.60 -1.71 25.86
C HIS A 145 0.15 -0.37 25.24
N ASP A 146 0.48 0.75 25.86
CA ASP A 146 0.14 2.09 25.34
C ASP A 146 0.88 2.41 24.04
N ALA A 147 2.15 1.98 23.91
CA ALA A 147 2.91 2.12 22.67
C ALA A 147 2.30 1.29 21.53
N VAL A 148 1.87 0.05 21.81
CA VAL A 148 1.16 -0.80 20.83
C VAL A 148 -0.16 -0.17 20.43
N LEU A 149 -0.92 0.37 21.38
CA LEU A 149 -2.19 1.05 21.08
C LEU A 149 -1.97 2.30 20.22
N GLN A 150 -0.95 3.10 20.50
CA GLN A 150 -0.55 4.23 19.66
C GLN A 150 -0.15 3.77 18.25
N HIS A 151 0.62 2.69 18.14
CA HIS A 151 1.01 2.11 16.84
C HIS A 151 -0.22 1.74 16.01
N VAL A 152 -1.13 0.96 16.58
CA VAL A 152 -2.31 0.44 15.89
C VAL A 152 -3.22 1.58 15.45
N VAL A 153 -3.44 2.59 16.30
CA VAL A 153 -4.25 3.77 15.96
C VAL A 153 -3.62 4.57 14.83
N MET A 154 -2.31 4.85 14.89
CA MET A 154 -1.63 5.63 13.86
C MET A 154 -1.60 4.90 12.51
N THR A 155 -1.35 3.59 12.52
CA THR A 155 -1.39 2.74 11.32
C THR A 155 -2.80 2.71 10.71
N TYR A 156 -3.83 2.65 11.54
CA TYR A 156 -5.23 2.68 11.09
C TYR A 156 -5.60 4.03 10.44
N ILE A 157 -5.26 5.16 11.08
CA ILE A 157 -5.50 6.50 10.53
C ILE A 157 -4.77 6.66 9.20
N SER A 158 -3.50 6.25 9.12
CA SER A 158 -2.72 6.28 7.87
C SER A 158 -3.47 5.54 6.77
N THR A 159 -3.92 4.32 7.03
CA THR A 159 -4.63 3.50 6.04
C THR A 159 -5.92 4.16 5.55
N ILE A 160 -6.73 4.75 6.44
CA ILE A 160 -7.97 5.46 6.06
C ILE A 160 -7.66 6.65 5.14
N VAL A 161 -6.63 7.44 5.45
CA VAL A 161 -6.28 8.64 4.66
C VAL A 161 -5.94 8.28 3.21
N PHE A 162 -5.45 7.08 2.95
CA PHE A 162 -5.13 6.61 1.59
C PHE A 162 -6.33 5.99 0.83
N ILE A 163 -7.43 5.64 1.50
CA ILE A 163 -8.62 5.07 0.82
C ILE A 163 -9.18 6.03 -0.25
N PRO A 164 -9.38 7.34 0.01
CA PRO A 164 -9.84 8.28 -1.01
C PRO A 164 -8.94 8.33 -2.24
N VAL A 165 -7.61 8.19 -2.07
CA VAL A 165 -6.65 8.17 -3.18
C VAL A 165 -6.87 6.94 -4.04
N LEU A 166 -7.05 5.77 -3.42
CA LEU A 166 -7.33 4.52 -4.14
C LEU A 166 -8.68 4.57 -4.88
N ILE A 167 -9.71 5.16 -4.27
CA ILE A 167 -11.01 5.38 -4.91
C ILE A 167 -10.86 6.29 -6.13
N TRP A 168 -10.12 7.40 -5.99
CA TRP A 168 -9.87 8.33 -7.09
C TRP A 168 -9.14 7.63 -8.25
N MET A 169 -8.12 6.82 -7.95
CA MET A 169 -7.41 6.04 -8.97
C MET A 169 -8.32 5.04 -9.69
N PHE A 170 -9.17 4.34 -8.93
CA PHE A 170 -10.10 3.35 -9.47
C PHE A 170 -11.14 4.02 -10.38
N ILE A 171 -11.75 5.13 -9.94
CA ILE A 171 -12.68 5.91 -10.78
C ILE A 171 -11.98 6.45 -12.03
N GLY A 172 -10.75 6.95 -11.87
CA GLY A 172 -9.93 7.43 -12.99
C GLY A 172 -9.61 6.36 -14.02
N SER A 173 -9.57 5.08 -13.63
CA SER A 173 -9.29 3.95 -14.54
C SER A 173 -10.42 3.67 -15.56
N PHE A 174 -11.60 4.25 -15.37
CA PHE A 174 -12.71 4.18 -16.32
C PHE A 174 -12.64 5.27 -17.39
N GLN A 175 -11.75 6.25 -17.25
CA GLN A 175 -11.52 7.26 -18.29
C GLN A 175 -10.61 6.71 -19.38
N ASP A 176 -10.86 7.09 -20.63
CA ASP A 176 -10.02 6.68 -21.76
C ASP A 176 -8.58 7.18 -21.59
N ALA A 177 -7.62 6.33 -21.96
CA ALA A 177 -6.19 6.62 -22.00
C ALA A 177 -5.59 7.17 -20.68
N TYR A 178 -6.16 6.80 -19.53
CA TYR A 178 -5.66 7.25 -18.21
C TYR A 178 -4.19 6.85 -17.96
N ILE A 179 -3.74 5.72 -18.53
CA ILE A 179 -2.36 5.23 -18.42
C ILE A 179 -1.36 6.15 -19.09
N VAL A 180 -1.77 6.90 -20.11
CA VAL A 180 -0.90 7.86 -20.82
C VAL A 180 -0.70 9.14 -20.01
N LYS A 181 -1.59 9.41 -19.04
CA LYS A 181 -1.56 10.62 -18.24
C LYS A 181 -0.52 10.50 -17.10
N PRO A 182 0.54 11.33 -17.07
CA PRO A 182 1.62 11.20 -16.08
C PRO A 182 1.16 11.47 -14.63
N HIS A 183 0.15 12.31 -14.43
CA HIS A 183 -0.41 12.57 -13.10
C HIS A 183 -1.03 11.33 -12.46
N TRP A 184 -1.61 10.44 -13.27
CA TRP A 184 -2.22 9.21 -12.78
C TRP A 184 -1.16 8.27 -12.20
N TRP A 185 -0.01 8.13 -12.87
CA TRP A 185 1.13 7.34 -12.38
C TRP A 185 1.78 7.92 -11.12
N ASN A 186 1.92 9.24 -11.04
CA ASN A 186 2.48 9.87 -9.84
C ASN A 186 1.59 9.63 -8.61
N ILE A 187 0.27 9.76 -8.78
CA ILE A 187 -0.69 9.50 -7.71
C ILE A 187 -0.72 7.99 -7.38
N ALA A 188 -0.58 7.11 -8.38
CA ALA A 188 -0.47 5.68 -8.16
C ALA A 188 0.74 5.30 -7.30
N LEU A 189 1.91 5.87 -7.61
CA LEU A 189 3.12 5.66 -6.83
C LEU A 189 2.93 6.10 -5.37
N ILE A 190 2.40 7.31 -5.18
CA ILE A 190 2.17 7.88 -3.84
C ILE A 190 1.13 7.06 -3.07
N GLY A 191 0.01 6.72 -3.71
CA GLY A 191 -1.09 5.97 -3.09
C GLY A 191 -0.72 4.54 -2.71
N LEU A 192 0.17 3.91 -3.48
CA LEU A 192 0.56 2.51 -3.27
C LEU A 192 1.76 2.38 -2.32
N HIS A 193 2.71 3.31 -2.32
CA HIS A 193 3.89 3.27 -1.45
C HIS A 193 3.74 4.09 -0.16
N GLY A 194 2.97 5.17 -0.19
CA GLY A 194 2.77 6.09 0.93
C GLY A 194 2.35 5.40 2.24
N PRO A 195 1.32 4.50 2.24
CA PRO A 195 0.90 3.82 3.45
C PRO A 195 2.05 3.02 4.11
N TYR A 196 2.81 2.27 3.31
CA TYR A 196 3.91 1.44 3.81
C TYR A 196 5.05 2.28 4.38
N ALA A 197 5.38 3.39 3.73
CA ALA A 197 6.41 4.32 4.22
C ALA A 197 6.01 4.89 5.59
N VAL A 198 4.77 5.41 5.70
CA VAL A 198 4.26 5.99 6.95
C VAL A 198 4.22 4.94 8.07
N VAL A 199 3.70 3.74 7.80
CA VAL A 199 3.62 2.66 8.79
C VAL A 199 5.01 2.24 9.26
N THR A 200 5.96 2.09 8.36
CA THR A 200 7.35 1.70 8.70
C THR A 200 8.02 2.78 9.55
N SER A 201 7.83 4.06 9.22
CA SER A 201 8.36 5.18 10.03
C SER A 201 7.77 5.20 11.43
N ILE A 202 6.46 4.95 11.58
CA ILE A 202 5.81 4.85 12.90
C ILE A 202 6.39 3.68 13.68
N SER A 203 6.56 2.50 13.05
CA SER A 203 7.17 1.33 13.69
C SER A 203 8.58 1.62 14.21
N LEU A 204 9.43 2.26 13.39
CA LEU A 204 10.80 2.59 13.76
C LEU A 204 10.85 3.58 14.93
N PHE A 205 10.01 4.62 14.90
CA PHE A 205 9.92 5.61 15.99
C PHE A 205 9.52 4.96 17.32
N LEU A 206 8.53 4.07 17.31
CA LEU A 206 8.09 3.40 18.52
C LEU A 206 9.11 2.38 19.02
N LEU A 207 9.79 1.68 18.12
CA LEU A 207 10.87 0.75 18.48
C LEU A 207 12.00 1.51 19.19
N GLN A 208 12.41 2.66 18.65
CA GLN A 208 13.41 3.54 19.27
C GLN A 208 12.98 4.00 20.67
N LYS A 209 11.71 4.40 20.84
CA LYS A 209 11.15 4.83 22.14
C LYS A 209 11.10 3.69 23.17
N THR A 210 10.95 2.44 22.75
CA THR A 210 10.96 1.28 23.66
C THR A 210 12.36 0.81 24.05
N THR A 211 13.39 1.21 23.30
CA THR A 211 14.79 0.86 23.55
C THR A 211 15.58 1.94 24.30
N SER A 212 15.06 3.16 24.38
CA SER A 212 15.62 4.29 25.13
C SER A 212 15.07 4.37 26.54
#